data_AF-A0A2D5GBN0-F1
#
_entry.id   AF-A0A2D5GBN0-F1
#
_cell.length_a   1.000
_cell.length_b   1.000
_cell.length_c   1.000
_cell.angle_alpha   90.00
_cell.angle_beta   90.00
_cell.angle_gamma   90.00
#
_symmetry.space_group_name_H-M   'P 1'
#
loop_
_entity.id
_entity.type
_entity.pdbx_description
1 polymer ?
#
loop_
_entity_poly.entity_id
_entity_poly.type
_entity_poly.pdbx_seq_one_letter_code
_entity_poly.pdbx_strand_id
1 'polypeptide(L)'
;MVKERIAALPLKKRKNRAPQVCLVTSRRHGHWMIPMGKKEKKLSNADVARLEAYEEAGVLGRLNKKNTLKVNTCSGHKKKKRCVFIYPMEVRSKLKRWPEKKQRQRCWVSIKKLSKLLSDKNLAKAITKQYGK
;
A
#
# COMPACT_ATOMS: atom_id res chain seq x y z
N MET A 1 3.84 -5.10 22.72
CA MET A 1 2.89 -5.64 21.72
C MET A 1 3.17 -5.06 20.33
N VAL A 2 3.40 -5.91 19.32
CA VAL A 2 3.56 -5.48 17.92
C VAL A 2 2.18 -5.23 17.32
N LYS A 3 1.97 -4.09 16.65
CA LYS A 3 0.69 -3.80 15.98
C LYS A 3 0.74 -4.29 14.53
N GLU A 4 -0.19 -5.17 14.18
CA GLU A 4 -0.35 -5.64 12.80
C GLU A 4 -1.09 -4.60 11.94
N ARG A 5 -0.67 -4.49 10.68
CA ARG A 5 -1.29 -3.68 9.65
C ARG A 5 -1.43 -4.51 8.38
N ILE A 6 -2.52 -4.30 7.68
CA ILE A 6 -2.86 -5.01 6.47
C ILE A 6 -2.88 -4.02 5.33
N ALA A 7 -2.10 -4.26 4.28
CA ALA A 7 -1.89 -3.31 3.20
C ALA A 7 -2.17 -3.95 1.85
N ALA A 8 -2.72 -3.16 0.93
CA ALA A 8 -2.63 -3.45 -0.48
C ALA A 8 -1.42 -2.76 -1.09
N LEU A 9 -0.82 -3.41 -2.09
CA LEU A 9 0.17 -2.81 -2.99
C LEU A 9 -0.44 -2.75 -4.38
N PRO A 10 -1.14 -1.64 -4.74
CA PRO A 10 -1.77 -1.52 -6.04
C PRO A 10 -0.71 -1.28 -7.13
N LEU A 11 -0.63 -2.23 -8.05
CA LEU A 11 0.32 -2.29 -9.16
C LEU A 11 -0.45 -2.06 -10.48
N LYS A 12 -0.08 -1.00 -11.19
CA LYS A 12 -0.50 -0.77 -12.57
C LYS A 12 0.58 -1.29 -13.50
N LYS A 13 0.25 -2.35 -14.25
CA LYS A 13 1.12 -2.91 -15.29
C LYS A 13 1.45 -1.86 -16.34
N ARG A 14 2.67 -1.95 -16.89
CA ARG A 14 3.11 -1.15 -18.04
C ARG A 14 3.74 -2.08 -19.07
N LYS A 15 3.54 -1.80 -20.35
CA LYS A 15 4.18 -2.53 -21.44
C LYS A 15 5.70 -2.33 -21.36
N ASN A 16 6.46 -3.43 -21.34
CA ASN A 16 7.93 -3.48 -21.36
C ASN A 16 8.61 -2.65 -20.26
N ARG A 17 7.95 -2.43 -19.11
CA ARG A 17 8.50 -1.65 -17.99
C ARG A 17 8.00 -2.21 -16.66
N ALA A 18 8.78 -1.99 -15.61
CA ALA A 18 8.35 -2.24 -14.24
C ALA A 18 7.00 -1.54 -13.94
N PRO A 19 6.14 -2.14 -13.10
CA PRO A 19 4.83 -1.59 -12.77
C PRO A 19 4.96 -0.24 -12.04
N GLN A 20 3.88 0.54 -12.08
CA GLN A 20 3.72 1.68 -11.18
C GLN A 20 2.96 1.28 -9.94
N VAL A 21 3.31 1.89 -8.81
CA VAL A 21 2.64 1.72 -7.53
C VAL A 21 1.71 2.90 -7.28
N CYS A 22 0.52 2.62 -6.78
CA CYS A 22 -0.37 3.63 -6.25
C CYS A 22 0.00 3.97 -4.80
N LEU A 23 0.35 5.23 -4.56
CA LEU A 23 0.53 5.76 -3.20
C LEU A 23 -0.64 6.67 -2.85
N VAL A 24 -0.92 6.76 -1.55
CA VAL A 24 -1.87 7.70 -0.95
C VAL A 24 -1.20 8.49 0.17
N THR A 25 -1.72 9.66 0.48
CA THR A 25 -1.27 10.41 1.66
C THR A 25 -1.92 9.89 2.94
N SER A 26 -1.20 9.95 4.05
CA SER A 26 -1.80 9.83 5.38
C SER A 26 -2.73 11.02 5.64
N ARG A 27 -3.83 10.80 6.37
CA ARG A 27 -4.84 11.85 6.64
C ARG A 27 -4.29 13.03 7.44
N ARG A 28 -3.46 12.76 8.46
CA ARG A 28 -3.01 13.78 9.44
C ARG A 28 -1.79 14.58 8.99
N HIS A 29 -0.82 13.94 8.35
CA HIS A 29 0.49 14.54 8.08
C HIS A 29 0.84 14.61 6.59
N GLY A 30 -0.03 14.14 5.71
CA GLY A 30 0.22 14.19 4.27
C GLY A 30 1.33 13.27 3.75
N HIS A 31 1.97 12.47 4.61
CA HIS A 31 3.06 11.57 4.20
C HIS A 31 2.57 10.50 3.21
N TRP A 32 3.36 10.21 2.18
CA TRP A 32 3.05 9.16 1.21
C TRP A 32 3.25 7.76 1.80
N MET A 33 2.22 6.93 1.61
CA MET A 33 2.12 5.54 2.06
C MET A 33 1.42 4.68 1.01
N ILE A 34 1.45 3.36 1.19
CA ILE A 34 0.57 2.43 0.46
C ILE A 34 -0.77 2.30 1.22
N PRO A 35 -1.89 1.96 0.55
CA PRO A 35 -3.18 1.80 1.22
C PRO A 35 -3.12 0.75 2.33
N MET A 36 -3.48 1.10 3.57
CA MET A 36 -3.35 0.15 4.67
C MET A 36 -4.23 0.41 5.90
N GLY A 37 -4.76 -0.69 6.43
CA GLY A 37 -5.72 -0.74 7.54
C GLY A 37 -5.22 -1.44 8.79
N LYS A 38 -6.08 -1.43 9.82
CA LYS A 38 -5.94 -2.35 10.95
C LYS A 38 -6.49 -3.72 10.53
N LYS A 39 -6.04 -4.77 11.20
CA LYS A 39 -6.71 -6.07 11.09
C LYS A 39 -8.13 -5.97 11.64
N GLU A 40 -9.08 -6.59 10.97
CA GLU A 40 -10.48 -6.63 11.35
C GLU A 40 -10.91 -8.05 11.71
N LYS A 41 -11.79 -8.20 12.71
CA LYS A 41 -12.17 -9.52 13.24
C LYS A 41 -13.00 -10.34 12.25
N LYS A 42 -13.80 -9.68 11.40
CA LYS A 42 -14.79 -10.33 10.52
C LYS A 42 -14.33 -10.42 9.05
N LEU A 43 -13.14 -9.92 8.73
CA LEU A 43 -12.62 -9.89 7.37
C LEU A 43 -11.30 -10.65 7.29
N SER A 44 -11.09 -11.36 6.18
CA SER A 44 -9.76 -11.89 5.89
C SER A 44 -8.78 -10.74 5.64
N ASN A 45 -7.49 -10.94 5.93
CA ASN A 45 -6.48 -9.92 5.63
C ASN A 45 -6.48 -9.52 4.14
N ALA A 46 -6.79 -10.45 3.24
CA ALA A 46 -6.91 -10.11 1.82
C ALA A 46 -8.11 -9.17 1.57
N ASP A 47 -9.23 -9.37 2.25
CA ASP A 47 -10.41 -8.53 2.07
C ASP A 47 -10.20 -7.14 2.69
N VAL A 48 -9.54 -7.06 3.85
CA VAL A 48 -9.09 -5.78 4.42
C VAL A 48 -8.17 -5.05 3.43
N ALA A 49 -7.16 -5.73 2.85
CA ALA A 49 -6.28 -5.09 1.87
C ALA A 49 -7.06 -4.55 0.66
N ARG A 50 -8.03 -5.31 0.14
CA ARG A 50 -8.89 -4.88 -0.97
C ARG A 50 -9.76 -3.68 -0.59
N LEU A 51 -10.35 -3.71 0.60
CA LEU A 51 -11.17 -2.63 1.13
C LEU A 51 -10.36 -1.34 1.25
N GLU A 52 -9.18 -1.41 1.86
CA GLU A 52 -8.28 -0.26 2.00
C GLU A 52 -7.83 0.32 0.65
N ALA A 53 -7.55 -0.53 -0.35
CA ALA A 53 -7.27 -0.06 -1.71
C ALA A 53 -8.46 0.69 -2.34
N TYR A 54 -9.68 0.25 -2.07
CA TYR A 54 -10.88 0.91 -2.54
C TYR A 54 -11.14 2.22 -1.77
N GLU A 55 -11.12 2.19 -0.45
CA GLU A 55 -11.47 3.32 0.41
C GLU A 55 -10.43 4.42 0.38
N GLU A 56 -9.15 4.08 0.56
CA GLU A 56 -8.08 5.08 0.63
C GLU A 56 -7.65 5.55 -0.77
N ALA A 57 -7.60 4.65 -1.74
CA ALA A 57 -7.02 4.91 -3.06
C ALA A 57 -8.02 4.87 -4.22
N GLY A 58 -9.26 4.44 -4.05
CA GLY A 58 -10.23 4.34 -5.14
C GLY A 58 -9.72 3.47 -6.30
N VAL A 59 -9.05 2.36 -5.99
CA VAL A 59 -8.57 1.39 -7.01
C VAL A 59 -9.17 0.01 -6.77
N LEU A 60 -9.55 -0.65 -7.86
CA LEU A 60 -10.16 -1.98 -7.87
C LEU A 60 -9.30 -2.92 -8.72
N GLY A 61 -9.31 -4.21 -8.39
CA GLY A 61 -8.34 -5.14 -8.95
C GLY A 61 -8.30 -6.50 -8.26
N ARG A 62 -7.37 -7.34 -8.74
CA ARG A 62 -7.19 -8.70 -8.26
C ARG A 62 -5.96 -8.78 -7.36
N LEU A 63 -6.14 -9.29 -6.13
CA LEU A 63 -5.03 -9.56 -5.24
C LEU A 63 -4.27 -10.82 -5.67
N ASN A 64 -2.95 -10.76 -5.58
CA ASN A 64 -2.06 -11.90 -5.72
C ASN A 64 -1.62 -12.36 -4.32
N LYS A 65 -2.36 -13.32 -3.76
CA LYS A 65 -2.10 -13.86 -2.41
C LYS A 65 -0.77 -14.60 -2.31
N LYS A 66 -0.23 -15.15 -3.42
CA LYS A 66 1.01 -15.94 -3.44
C LYS A 66 2.25 -15.09 -3.19
N ASN A 67 2.22 -13.81 -3.54
CA ASN A 67 3.35 -12.89 -3.42
C ASN A 67 3.22 -11.91 -2.25
N THR A 68 2.54 -12.34 -1.17
CA THR A 68 2.34 -11.52 0.03
C THR A 68 3.67 -11.28 0.73
N LEU A 69 3.97 -10.04 1.10
CA LEU A 69 5.18 -9.68 1.86
C LEU A 69 4.83 -9.43 3.32
N LYS A 70 5.72 -9.84 4.23
CA LYS A 70 5.66 -9.46 5.65
C LYS A 70 6.85 -8.57 5.96
N VAL A 71 6.59 -7.34 6.40
CA VAL A 71 7.64 -6.35 6.66
C VAL A 71 7.50 -5.79 8.07
N ASN A 72 8.57 -5.89 8.86
CA ASN A 72 8.66 -5.26 10.16
C ASN A 72 9.07 -3.80 9.99
N THR A 73 8.30 -2.90 10.61
CA THR A 73 8.55 -1.46 10.53
C THR A 73 8.43 -0.79 11.90
N CYS A 74 8.95 0.42 11.99
CA CYS A 74 8.85 1.25 13.18
C CYS A 74 8.21 2.57 12.78
N SER A 75 7.28 3.08 13.59
CA SER A 75 6.60 4.34 13.27
C SER A 75 6.50 5.28 14.48
N GLY A 76 6.64 6.57 14.19
CA GLY A 76 6.60 7.68 15.15
C GLY A 76 7.87 7.81 15.99
N HIS A 77 7.97 8.88 16.78
CA HIS A 77 9.14 9.18 17.62
C HIS A 77 9.44 8.08 18.64
N LYS A 78 8.40 7.40 19.14
CA LYS A 78 8.52 6.29 20.10
C LYS A 78 8.86 4.93 19.44
N LYS A 79 9.27 4.90 18.16
CA LYS A 79 9.66 3.69 17.40
C LYS A 79 8.74 2.49 17.64
N LYS A 80 7.42 2.71 17.59
CA LYS A 80 6.44 1.64 17.88
C LYS A 80 6.56 0.57 16.79
N LYS A 81 6.93 -0.66 17.20
CA LYS A 81 7.06 -1.83 16.31
C LYS A 81 5.72 -2.16 15.65
N ARG A 82 5.74 -2.31 14.33
CA ARG A 82 4.62 -2.75 13.50
C ARG A 82 5.04 -3.90 12.61
N CYS A 83 4.08 -4.75 12.29
CA CYS A 83 4.22 -5.76 11.26
C CYS A 83 3.20 -5.47 10.16
N VAL A 84 3.66 -5.28 8.93
CA VAL A 84 2.82 -4.98 7.78
C VAL A 84 2.74 -6.21 6.87
N PHE A 85 1.54 -6.71 6.64
CA PHE A 85 1.24 -7.71 5.63
C PHE A 85 0.82 -6.99 4.34
N ILE A 86 1.61 -7.13 3.28
CA ILE A 86 1.42 -6.43 2.01
C ILE A 86 0.92 -7.41 0.98
N TYR A 87 -0.30 -7.18 0.48
CA TYR A 87 -0.92 -7.98 -0.57
C TYR A 87 -0.80 -7.25 -1.91
N PRO A 88 0.00 -7.76 -2.86
CA PRO A 88 0.08 -7.21 -4.20
C PRO A 88 -1.26 -7.26 -4.91
N MET A 89 -1.61 -6.19 -5.62
CA MET A 89 -2.89 -6.06 -6.28
C MET A 89 -2.69 -5.59 -7.72
N GLU A 90 -3.08 -6.40 -8.69
CA GLU A 90 -3.15 -5.95 -10.08
C GLU A 90 -4.37 -5.04 -10.26
N VAL A 91 -4.13 -3.76 -10.51
CA VAL A 91 -5.18 -2.77 -10.68
C VAL A 91 -5.87 -2.95 -12.03
N ARG A 92 -7.19 -3.12 -12.00
CA ARG A 92 -8.07 -3.22 -13.16
C ARG A 92 -8.86 -1.95 -13.41
N SER A 93 -9.23 -1.22 -12.36
CA SER A 93 -9.98 0.02 -12.48
C SER A 93 -9.52 1.08 -11.48
N LYS A 94 -9.63 2.34 -11.91
CA LYS A 94 -9.27 3.53 -11.14
C LYS A 94 -10.50 4.45 -11.09
N LEU A 95 -11.07 4.63 -9.90
CA LEU A 95 -12.29 5.42 -9.73
C LEU A 95 -11.98 6.93 -9.74
N LYS A 96 -12.95 7.70 -10.27
CA LYS A 96 -12.95 9.18 -10.25
C LYS A 96 -13.46 9.74 -8.93
N ARG A 97 -14.40 9.05 -8.27
CA ARG A 97 -14.96 9.34 -6.94
C ARG A 97 -14.76 8.08 -6.10
N TRP A 98 -14.31 8.23 -4.85
CA TRP A 98 -14.06 7.12 -3.93
C TRP A 98 -14.18 7.64 -2.48
N PRO A 99 -14.36 6.74 -1.49
CA PRO A 99 -14.74 7.12 -0.12
C PRO A 99 -13.85 8.20 0.52
N GLU A 100 -12.53 8.05 0.45
CA GLU A 100 -11.61 8.99 1.10
C GLU A 100 -11.03 10.06 0.16
N LYS A 101 -11.64 10.31 -1.00
CA LYS A 101 -11.13 11.28 -1.98
C LYS A 101 -10.86 12.67 -1.40
N LYS A 102 -11.71 13.13 -0.49
CA LYS A 102 -11.58 14.46 0.15
C LYS A 102 -10.55 14.49 1.28
N GLN A 103 -10.08 13.33 1.73
CA GLN A 103 -9.16 13.18 2.86
C GLN A 103 -7.74 12.78 2.42
N ARG A 104 -7.58 12.30 1.18
CA ARG A 104 -6.32 11.77 0.66
C ARG A 104 -6.04 12.22 -0.75
N GLN A 105 -4.76 12.46 -1.02
CA GLN A 105 -4.25 12.52 -2.37
C GLN A 105 -3.77 11.15 -2.81
N ARG A 106 -3.78 10.92 -4.13
CA ARG A 106 -3.31 9.68 -4.77
C ARG A 106 -2.32 10.01 -5.87
N CYS A 107 -1.20 9.30 -5.92
CA CYS A 107 -0.27 9.38 -7.05
C CYS A 107 0.18 7.99 -7.54
N TRP A 108 0.63 7.94 -8.80
CA TRP A 108 1.21 6.74 -9.41
C TRP A 108 2.70 6.96 -9.61
N VAL A 109 3.52 6.12 -8.99
CA VAL A 109 4.98 6.29 -8.96
C VAL A 109 5.66 5.05 -9.51
N SER A 110 6.82 5.22 -10.14
CA SER A 110 7.65 4.06 -10.51
C SER A 110 8.26 3.45 -9.26
N ILE A 111 8.53 2.14 -9.30
CA ILE A 111 9.19 1.41 -8.19
C ILE A 111 10.50 2.10 -7.78
N LYS A 112 11.31 2.53 -8.76
CA LYS A 112 12.59 3.23 -8.54
C LYS A 112 12.45 4.53 -7.72
N LYS A 113 11.27 5.16 -7.69
CA LYS A 113 11.01 6.40 -6.93
C LYS A 113 10.47 6.15 -5.52
N LEU A 114 10.15 4.90 -5.15
CA LEU A 114 9.56 4.59 -3.84
C LEU A 114 10.45 4.98 -2.67
N SER A 115 11.77 4.77 -2.76
CA SER A 115 12.71 5.11 -1.69
C SER A 115 12.72 6.61 -1.35
N LYS A 116 12.39 7.46 -2.32
CA LYS A 116 12.32 8.92 -2.15
C LYS A 116 10.98 9.36 -1.55
N LEU A 117 9.88 8.77 -1.99
CA LEU A 117 8.53 9.24 -1.65
C LEU A 117 7.92 8.54 -0.44
N LEU A 118 8.07 7.21 -0.33
CA LEU A 118 7.44 6.44 0.72
C LEU A 118 8.07 6.79 2.08
N SER A 119 7.24 7.11 3.06
CA SER A 119 7.71 7.54 4.38
C SER A 119 8.42 6.41 5.15
N ASP A 120 7.97 5.17 4.94
CA ASP A 120 8.56 3.99 5.58
C ASP A 120 9.62 3.35 4.67
N LYS A 121 10.89 3.53 5.04
CA LYS A 121 12.03 3.05 4.24
C LYS A 121 12.13 1.53 4.19
N ASN A 122 11.66 0.80 5.21
CA ASN A 122 11.65 -0.66 5.20
C ASN A 122 10.63 -1.18 4.19
N LEU A 123 9.44 -0.58 4.13
CA LEU A 123 8.45 -0.89 3.09
C LEU A 123 9.01 -0.60 1.70
N ALA A 124 9.64 0.57 1.51
CA ALA A 124 10.19 0.96 0.21
C ALA A 124 11.25 -0.04 -0.26
N LYS A 125 12.17 -0.45 0.62
CA LYS A 125 13.23 -1.44 0.33
C LYS A 125 12.63 -2.80 -0.04
N ALA A 126 11.66 -3.29 0.74
CA ALA A 126 11.03 -4.58 0.49
C ALA A 126 10.29 -4.62 -0.85
N ILE A 127 9.48 -3.59 -1.14
CA ILE A 127 8.74 -3.49 -2.40
C ILE A 127 9.69 -3.36 -3.59
N THR A 128 10.74 -2.52 -3.47
CA THR A 128 11.72 -2.32 -4.54
C THR A 128 12.49 -3.62 -4.83
N LYS A 129 12.88 -4.38 -3.81
CA LYS A 129 13.56 -5.68 -3.99
C LYS A 129 12.69 -6.66 -4.79
N GLN A 130 11.38 -6.66 -4.55
CA GLN A 130 10.45 -7.60 -5.18
C GLN A 130 10.04 -7.18 -6.60
N TYR A 131 9.85 -5.89 -6.85
CA TYR A 131 9.21 -5.37 -8.08
C TYR A 131 10.08 -4.41 -8.89
N GLY A 132 11.33 -4.16 -8.49
CA GLY A 132 12.21 -3.17 -9.10
C GLY A 132 13.05 -3.67 -10.28
N LYS A 133 12.91 -4.94 -10.67
CA LYS A 133 13.55 -5.53 -11.86
C LYS A 133 12.93 -4.96 -13.13
#